data_AF-X6HAP6-F1
#
_entry.id   AF-X6HAP6-F1
#
_cell.length_a   1.000
_cell.length_b   1.000
_cell.length_c   1.000
_cell.angle_alpha   90.00
_cell.angle_beta   90.00
_cell.angle_gamma   90.00
#
_symmetry.space_group_name_H-M   'P 1'
#
loop_
_entity.id
_entity.type
_entity.pdbx_description
1 polymer ?
#
loop_
_entity_poly.entity_id
_entity_poly.type
_entity_poly.pdbx_seq_one_letter_code
_entity_poly.pdbx_strand_id
1 'polypeptide(L)'
;MTLKDLEEFVTVGIADLVKPPLEQFPDFLERPRPPAMVLVQGPPLTGSLTLNVTFITVPIGTEFQVRNEITELVATELVTDGAHHFDLPIGSYSIELADGTLLKAFNHIGPGATDVDV
;
A
#
# COMPACT_ATOMS: atom_id res chain seq x y z
N MET A 1 -49.66 62.37 -8.41
CA MET A 1 -48.80 61.29 -7.88
C MET A 1 -49.55 60.65 -6.74
N THR A 2 -50.20 59.53 -7.01
CA THR A 2 -51.07 58.83 -6.06
C THR A 2 -50.28 57.75 -5.30
N LEU A 3 -50.80 57.27 -4.17
CA LEU A 3 -50.17 56.21 -3.36
C LEU A 3 -49.86 54.96 -4.21
N LYS A 4 -50.67 54.71 -5.25
CA LYS A 4 -50.54 53.62 -6.21
C LYS A 4 -49.32 53.74 -7.13
N ASP A 5 -48.94 54.98 -7.50
CA ASP A 5 -47.77 55.24 -8.34
C ASP A 5 -46.46 54.98 -7.58
N LEU A 6 -46.48 55.09 -6.25
CA LEU A 6 -45.34 54.82 -5.39
C LEU A 6 -45.12 53.30 -5.19
N GLU A 7 -46.20 52.53 -5.05
CA GLU A 7 -46.13 51.07 -4.97
C GLU A 7 -45.62 50.43 -6.27
N GLU A 8 -46.04 50.95 -7.43
CA GLU A 8 -45.56 50.46 -8.73
C GLU A 8 -44.06 50.72 -8.94
N PHE A 9 -43.56 51.90 -8.51
CA PHE A 9 -42.14 52.24 -8.59
C PHE A 9 -41.25 51.36 -7.69
N VAL A 10 -41.69 51.08 -6.46
CA VAL A 10 -40.95 50.23 -5.51
C VAL A 10 -40.96 48.76 -5.96
N THR A 11 -42.07 48.28 -6.51
CA THR A 11 -42.20 46.86 -6.92
C THR A 11 -41.39 46.55 -8.18
N VAL A 12 -41.36 47.47 -9.15
CA VAL A 12 -40.59 47.27 -10.40
C VAL A 12 -39.09 47.55 -10.18
N GLY A 13 -38.73 48.57 -9.39
CA GLY A 13 -37.34 48.93 -9.14
C GLY A 13 -36.55 47.90 -8.33
N ILE A 14 -37.19 47.23 -7.36
CA ILE A 14 -36.54 46.18 -6.56
C ILE A 14 -36.41 44.88 -7.37
N ALA A 15 -37.36 44.56 -8.25
CA ALA A 15 -37.29 43.36 -9.08
C ALA A 15 -36.13 43.39 -10.09
N ASP A 16 -35.77 44.56 -10.63
CA ASP A 16 -34.59 44.70 -11.51
C ASP A 16 -33.26 44.79 -10.74
N LEU A 17 -33.25 45.20 -9.48
CA LEU A 17 -32.07 45.17 -8.60
C LEU A 17 -31.75 43.77 -8.04
N VAL A 18 -32.73 42.86 -8.03
CA VAL A 18 -32.60 41.49 -7.50
C VAL A 18 -32.57 40.45 -8.63
N LYS A 19 -32.53 40.86 -9.91
CA LYS A 19 -32.15 39.92 -10.98
C LYS A 19 -30.68 39.55 -10.79
N PRO A 20 -30.36 38.28 -10.51
CA PRO A 20 -28.98 37.83 -10.58
C PRO A 20 -28.52 38.04 -12.03
N PRO A 21 -27.28 38.45 -12.30
CA PRO A 21 -26.76 38.36 -13.65
C PRO A 21 -26.88 36.91 -14.09
N LEU A 22 -27.62 36.66 -15.17
CA LEU A 22 -27.55 35.40 -15.93
C LEU A 22 -26.21 35.35 -16.68
N GLU A 23 -25.11 35.48 -15.95
CA GLU A 23 -23.83 34.95 -16.37
C GLU A 23 -23.78 33.53 -15.80
N GLN A 24 -24.34 32.60 -16.58
CA GLN A 24 -23.91 31.21 -16.47
C GLN A 24 -22.44 31.19 -16.91
N PHE A 25 -21.54 31.45 -15.97
CA PHE A 25 -20.19 30.96 -16.09
C PHE A 25 -20.29 29.44 -16.21
N PRO A 26 -19.72 28.82 -17.24
CA PRO A 26 -19.54 27.38 -17.21
C PRO A 26 -18.66 27.07 -16.00
N ASP A 27 -19.14 26.27 -15.05
CA ASP A 27 -18.32 25.68 -14.00
C ASP A 27 -17.35 24.66 -14.64
N PHE A 28 -16.41 25.14 -15.45
CA PHE A 28 -15.30 24.36 -16.01
C PHE A 28 -13.99 24.93 -15.51
N LEU A 29 -13.89 25.03 -14.19
CA LEU A 29 -12.61 24.83 -13.51
C LEU A 29 -12.85 23.77 -12.43
N GLU A 30 -13.28 22.57 -12.84
CA GLU A 30 -12.88 21.37 -12.11
C GLU A 30 -11.35 21.40 -12.10
N ARG A 31 -10.77 21.88 -11.00
CA ARG A 31 -9.35 21.62 -10.71
C ARG A 31 -9.17 20.13 -10.95
N PRO A 32 -8.18 19.69 -11.76
CA PRO A 32 -7.95 18.27 -11.94
C PRO A 32 -7.83 17.69 -10.54
N ARG A 33 -8.79 16.84 -10.16
CA ARG A 33 -8.72 16.12 -8.89
C ARG A 33 -7.37 15.43 -8.93
N PRO A 34 -6.51 15.56 -7.90
CA PRO A 34 -5.22 14.89 -7.92
C PRO A 34 -5.47 13.43 -8.29
N PRO A 35 -4.73 12.86 -9.26
CA PRO A 35 -4.98 11.51 -9.71
C PRO A 35 -5.04 10.62 -8.48
N ALA A 36 -6.21 10.01 -8.25
CA ALA A 36 -6.36 9.07 -7.16
C ALA A 36 -5.37 7.95 -7.46
N MET A 37 -4.34 7.82 -6.63
CA MET A 37 -3.42 6.70 -6.72
C MET A 37 -4.22 5.47 -6.32
N VAL A 38 -4.77 4.77 -7.32
CA VAL A 38 -5.43 3.49 -7.10
C VAL A 38 -4.30 2.48 -6.92
N LEU A 39 -4.03 2.07 -5.68
CA LEU A 39 -3.31 0.82 -5.45
C LEU A 39 -4.22 -0.30 -5.97
N VAL A 40 -4.02 -0.67 -7.23
CA VAL A 40 -4.55 -1.92 -7.75
C VAL A 40 -3.71 -2.99 -7.09
N GLN A 41 -4.22 -3.57 -6.00
CA GLN A 41 -3.72 -4.88 -5.57
C GLN A 41 -3.99 -5.82 -6.75
N GLY A 42 -2.94 -6.09 -7.52
CA GLY A 42 -2.97 -7.16 -8.50
C GLY A 42 -3.39 -8.46 -7.80
N PRO A 43 -3.90 -9.46 -8.54
CA PRO A 43 -4.18 -10.76 -7.95
C PRO A 43 -2.95 -11.20 -7.13
N PRO A 44 -3.16 -11.81 -5.94
CA PRO A 44 -2.05 -12.27 -5.13
C PRO A 44 -1.14 -13.11 -6.01
N LEU A 45 0.15 -12.79 -6.00
CA LEU A 45 1.12 -13.56 -6.76
C LEU A 45 1.06 -14.99 -6.19
N THR A 46 0.46 -15.89 -6.96
CA THR A 46 0.26 -17.28 -6.57
C THR A 46 1.39 -18.09 -7.20
N GLY A 47 2.34 -18.51 -6.36
CA GLY A 47 3.51 -19.26 -6.79
C GLY A 47 4.39 -19.63 -5.61
N SER A 48 5.04 -20.79 -5.70
CA SER A 48 6.17 -21.16 -4.85
C SER A 48 7.46 -20.77 -5.58
N LEU A 49 8.41 -20.22 -4.84
CA LEU A 49 9.69 -19.76 -5.34
C LEU A 49 10.79 -20.26 -4.42
N THR A 50 12.01 -20.28 -4.95
CA THR A 50 13.17 -20.75 -4.18
C THR A 50 13.72 -19.61 -3.34
N LEU A 51 13.85 -19.83 -2.03
CA LEU A 51 14.54 -18.99 -1.08
C LEU A 51 15.91 -19.62 -0.79
N ASN A 52 16.97 -18.86 -1.00
CA ASN A 52 18.33 -19.24 -0.65
C ASN A 52 18.76 -18.44 0.59
N VAL A 53 19.19 -19.12 1.64
CA VAL A 53 19.68 -18.49 2.87
C VAL A 53 21.13 -18.85 3.08
N THR A 54 22.00 -17.84 3.16
CA THR A 54 23.44 -18.03 3.40
C THR A 54 23.83 -17.36 4.70
N PHE A 55 24.52 -18.09 5.57
CA PHE A 55 25.00 -17.58 6.86
C PHE A 55 26.47 -17.18 6.76
N ILE A 56 26.76 -15.90 7.01
CA ILE A 56 28.11 -15.34 6.97
C ILE A 56 28.73 -15.30 8.37
N THR A 57 27.92 -14.94 9.37
CA THR A 57 28.40 -14.66 10.73
C THR A 57 27.91 -15.65 11.78
N VAL A 58 26.92 -16.47 11.46
CA VAL A 58 26.33 -17.44 12.40
C VAL A 58 27.19 -18.72 12.42
N PRO A 59 27.53 -19.26 13.61
CA PRO A 59 28.30 -20.49 13.70
C PRO A 59 27.60 -21.69 13.05
N ILE A 60 28.39 -22.54 12.39
CA ILE A 60 27.92 -23.83 11.86
C ILE A 60 27.39 -24.70 13.01
N GLY A 61 26.27 -25.37 12.79
CA GLY A 61 25.59 -26.20 13.77
C GLY A 61 24.66 -25.42 14.71
N THR A 62 24.54 -24.10 14.55
CA THR A 62 23.49 -23.32 15.23
C THR A 62 22.13 -23.62 14.62
N GLU A 63 21.11 -23.86 15.44
CA GLU A 63 19.74 -24.07 14.97
C GLU A 63 19.06 -22.73 14.63
N PHE A 64 18.45 -22.67 13.44
CA PHE A 64 17.65 -21.55 12.98
C PHE A 64 16.26 -22.02 12.53
N GLN A 65 15.32 -21.08 12.56
CA GLN A 65 13.92 -21.26 12.23
C GLN A 65 13.52 -20.24 11.17
N VAL A 66 12.77 -20.68 10.17
CA VAL A 66 12.11 -19.80 9.21
C VAL A 66 10.64 -19.72 9.58
N ARG A 67 10.11 -18.51 9.75
CA ARG A 67 8.70 -18.26 10.06
C ARG A 67 8.04 -17.40 9.01
N ASN A 68 6.72 -17.56 8.82
CA ASN A 68 5.92 -16.69 7.97
C ASN A 68 5.41 -15.45 8.73
N GLU A 69 4.70 -14.57 8.02
CA GLU A 69 4.10 -13.33 8.55
C GLU A 69 3.19 -13.54 9.78
N ILE A 70 2.55 -14.70 9.87
CA ILE A 70 1.65 -15.07 10.99
C ILE A 70 2.43 -15.77 12.10
N THR A 71 3.78 -15.72 12.08
CA THR A 71 4.70 -16.39 12.99
C THR A 71 4.61 -17.91 13.00
N GLU A 72 3.98 -18.51 11.99
CA GLU A 72 3.93 -19.95 11.83
C GLU A 72 5.32 -20.47 11.46
N LEU A 73 5.74 -21.55 12.11
CA LEU A 73 7.01 -22.19 11.82
C LEU A 73 6.92 -22.92 10.48
N VAL A 74 7.76 -22.51 9.55
CA VAL A 74 7.81 -23.07 8.19
C VAL A 74 8.90 -24.13 8.08
N ALA A 75 10.08 -23.86 8.64
CA ALA A 75 11.21 -24.77 8.64
C ALA A 75 12.10 -24.57 9.87
N THR A 76 12.80 -25.63 10.27
CA THR A 76 13.85 -25.63 11.28
C THR A 76 15.04 -26.42 10.75
N GLU A 77 16.22 -25.80 10.72
CA GLU A 77 17.45 -26.45 10.25
C GLU A 77 18.67 -25.99 11.07
N LEU A 78 19.79 -26.70 10.89
CA LEU A 78 21.08 -26.33 11.45
C LEU A 78 21.90 -25.60 10.39
N VAL A 79 22.56 -24.51 10.77
CA VAL A 79 23.48 -23.78 9.88
C VAL A 79 24.58 -24.72 9.36
N THR A 80 24.76 -24.75 8.04
CA THR A 80 25.81 -25.52 7.37
C THR A 80 26.78 -24.63 6.60
N ASP A 81 27.89 -25.20 6.12
CA ASP A 81 28.78 -24.52 5.18
C ASP A 81 28.13 -24.48 3.79
N GLY A 82 27.42 -23.39 3.48
CA GLY A 82 26.74 -23.19 2.21
C GLY A 82 25.37 -22.51 2.34
N ALA A 83 24.64 -22.49 1.23
CA ALA A 83 23.28 -21.94 1.16
C ALA A 83 22.23 -23.02 1.47
N HIS A 84 21.25 -22.65 2.29
CA HIS A 84 20.04 -23.43 2.54
C HIS A 84 18.98 -23.06 1.50
N HIS A 85 18.29 -24.05 0.95
CA HIS A 85 17.34 -23.86 -0.16
C HIS A 85 15.94 -24.28 0.29
N PHE A 86 14.96 -23.39 0.15
CA PHE A 86 13.57 -23.64 0.52
C PHE A 86 12.65 -23.26 -0.63
N ASP A 87 11.70 -24.11 -0.99
CA ASP A 87 10.64 -23.73 -1.93
C ASP A 87 9.42 -23.23 -1.14
N LEU A 88 9.26 -21.90 -1.06
CA LEU A 88 8.25 -21.25 -0.25
C LEU A 88 7.28 -20.40 -1.10
N PRO A 89 6.00 -20.28 -0.70
CA PRO A 89 5.09 -19.33 -1.31
C PRO A 89 5.62 -17.89 -1.26
N ILE A 90 5.17 -17.06 -2.18
CA ILE A 90 5.40 -15.61 -2.09
C ILE A 90 4.76 -15.08 -0.81
N GLY A 91 5.53 -14.34 -0.01
CA GLY A 91 5.07 -13.87 1.30
C GLY A 91 6.16 -13.18 2.11
N SER A 92 5.79 -12.75 3.32
CA SER A 92 6.70 -12.14 4.29
C SER A 92 7.24 -13.22 5.23
N TYR A 93 8.55 -13.23 5.48
CA TYR A 93 9.22 -14.24 6.29
C TYR A 93 10.24 -13.62 7.27
N SER A 94 10.51 -14.34 8.36
CA SER A 94 11.61 -14.08 9.28
C SER A 94 12.50 -15.31 9.43
N ILE A 95 13.79 -15.07 9.65
CA ILE A 95 14.77 -16.06 10.09
C ILE A 95 15.15 -15.71 11.52
N GLU A 96 14.99 -16.68 12.41
CA GLU A 96 15.21 -16.56 13.85
C GLU A 96 16.12 -17.68 14.34
N LEU A 97 16.88 -17.44 15.41
CA LEU A 97 17.57 -18.50 16.13
C LEU A 97 16.60 -19.26 17.04
N ALA A 98 16.99 -20.46 17.47
CA ALA A 98 16.20 -21.28 18.40
C ALA A 98 15.89 -20.59 19.75
N ASP A 99 16.69 -19.61 20.16
CA ASP A 99 16.46 -18.80 21.35
C ASP A 99 15.45 -17.64 21.14
N GLY A 100 14.93 -17.48 19.92
CA GLY A 100 14.00 -16.42 19.53
C GLY A 100 14.66 -15.13 19.04
N THR A 101 15.99 -15.09 18.90
CA THR A 101 16.69 -13.94 18.34
C THR A 101 16.37 -13.78 16.86
N LEU A 102 15.78 -12.65 16.47
CA LEU A 102 15.54 -12.32 15.06
C LEU A 102 16.85 -11.98 14.35
N LEU A 103 17.19 -12.77 13.33
CA LEU A 103 18.35 -12.51 12.49
C LEU A 103 18.01 -11.59 11.32
N LYS A 104 16.91 -11.89 10.60
CA LYS A 104 16.48 -11.11 9.44
C LYS A 104 15.00 -11.28 9.16
N ALA A 105 14.34 -10.19 8.75
CA ALA A 105 13.00 -10.22 8.18
C ALA A 105 13.06 -9.73 6.73
N PHE A 106 12.34 -10.37 5.82
CA PHE A 106 12.38 -10.07 4.39
C PHE A 106 11.06 -10.44 3.70
N ASN A 107 10.86 -9.86 2.52
CA ASN A 107 9.75 -10.21 1.65
C ASN A 107 10.26 -11.12 0.54
N HIS A 108 9.73 -12.33 0.47
CA HIS A 108 9.99 -13.28 -0.59
C HIS A 108 9.08 -12.95 -1.78
N ILE A 109 9.52 -12.00 -2.62
CA ILE A 109 8.74 -11.46 -3.74
C ILE A 109 9.59 -11.45 -5.03
N GLY A 110 8.98 -11.79 -6.16
CA GLY A 110 9.57 -11.58 -7.49
C GLY A 110 9.76 -12.87 -8.31
N PRO A 111 9.98 -12.80 -9.63
CA PRO A 111 10.15 -13.98 -10.47
C PRO A 111 11.57 -14.55 -10.30
N GLY A 112 11.71 -15.71 -9.64
CA GLY A 112 12.99 -16.42 -9.52
C GLY A 112 13.29 -16.86 -8.09
N ALA A 113 14.52 -16.62 -7.64
CA ALA A 113 14.94 -16.91 -6.28
C ALA A 113 15.07 -15.63 -5.43
N THR A 114 14.90 -15.76 -4.12
CA THR A 114 15.26 -14.71 -3.16
C THR A 114 16.49 -15.16 -2.40
N ASP A 115 17.56 -14.38 -2.48
CA ASP A 115 18.80 -14.63 -1.76
C ASP A 115 18.85 -13.78 -0.49
N VAL A 116 19.09 -14.42 0.65
CA VAL A 116 19.13 -13.79 1.97
C VAL A 116 20.44 -14.12 2.65
N ASP A 117 21.29 -13.11 2.79
CA ASP A 117 22.52 -13.19 3.58
C ASP A 117 22.25 -12.78 5.03
N VAL A 118 22.73 -13.59 5.98
CA VAL A 118 22.53 -13.46 7.42
C VAL A 118 23.84 -13.45 8.20
#